data_AF-A0AAD4GG16-F1
#
_entry.id   AF-A0AAD4GG16-F1
#
_cell.length_a   1.000
_cell.length_b   1.000
_cell.length_c   1.000
_cell.angle_alpha   90.00
_cell.angle_beta   90.00
_cell.angle_gamma   90.00
#
_symmetry.space_group_name_H-M   'P 1'
#
loop_
_entity.id
_entity.type
_entity.pdbx_description
1 polymer ?
#
loop_
_entity_poly.entity_id
_entity_poly.type
_entity_poly.pdbx_seq_one_letter_code
_entity_poly.pdbx_strand_id
1 'polypeptide(L)'
;IFRLPNEILEVIFIQCASDYHCELFGRPTWAAPSWVNVSYVCHRWRNVALNCATIWTYVFITSQRWTEELLARSGQASLKIRVILRDECLNSVEKVMDHLERIQELCLDVPYSYDQQVLSKLSSCAPRLQNLEMTFQPPSPEWPPL
;
A
#
# COMPACT_ATOMS: atom_id res chain seq x y z
N ILE A 1 -13.09 34.90 -4.65
CA ILE A 1 -12.67 33.53 -5.03
C ILE A 1 -13.02 32.61 -3.87
N PHE A 2 -14.02 31.73 -4.03
CA PHE A 2 -14.36 30.74 -3.01
C PHE A 2 -13.23 29.71 -2.95
N ARG A 3 -12.55 29.64 -1.81
CA ARG A 3 -11.56 28.59 -1.53
C ARG A 3 -12.27 27.52 -0.74
N LEU A 4 -12.33 26.30 -1.29
CA LEU A 4 -12.78 25.12 -0.53
C LEU A 4 -11.98 25.05 0.78
N PRO A 5 -12.58 24.83 1.95
CA PRO A 5 -11.87 24.58 3.20
C PRO A 5 -10.92 23.37 3.11
N ASN A 6 -9.97 23.24 4.04
CA ASN A 6 -9.00 22.14 4.00
C ASN A 6 -9.67 20.79 4.21
N GLU A 7 -10.69 20.74 5.07
CA GLU A 7 -11.49 19.57 5.40
C GLU A 7 -12.15 18.99 4.14
N ILE A 8 -12.63 19.86 3.24
CA ILE A 8 -13.23 19.43 1.98
C ILE A 8 -12.17 18.91 1.00
N LEU A 9 -10.98 19.51 0.99
CA LEU A 9 -9.87 18.98 0.20
C LEU A 9 -9.43 17.60 0.71
N GLU A 10 -9.37 17.39 2.02
CA GLU A 10 -9.06 16.08 2.61
C GLU A 10 -10.08 15.02 2.22
N VAL A 11 -11.38 15.32 2.27
CA VAL A 11 -12.44 14.41 1.83
C VAL A 11 -12.25 14.02 0.36
N ILE A 12 -11.96 14.99 -0.51
CA ILE A 12 -11.68 14.73 -1.93
C ILE A 12 -10.46 13.82 -2.07
N PHE A 13 -9.37 14.08 -1.36
CA PHE A 13 -8.14 13.29 -1.48
C PHE A 13 -8.32 11.87 -0.98
N ILE A 14 -9.05 11.69 0.13
CA ILE A 14 -9.42 10.37 0.66
C ILE A 14 -10.25 9.61 -0.37
N GLN A 15 -11.21 10.26 -1.03
CA GLN A 15 -12.01 9.63 -2.08
C GLN A 15 -11.13 9.25 -3.28
N CYS A 16 -10.25 10.13 -3.76
CA CYS A 16 -9.31 9.81 -4.84
C CYS A 16 -8.41 8.63 -4.51
N ALA A 17 -7.93 8.53 -3.26
CA ALA A 17 -7.16 7.38 -2.79
C ALA A 17 -8.03 6.11 -2.80
N SER A 18 -9.24 6.17 -2.25
CA SER A 18 -10.17 5.04 -2.20
C SER A 18 -10.54 4.51 -3.60
N ASP A 19 -10.83 5.39 -4.55
CA ASP A 19 -11.19 5.01 -5.91
C ASP A 19 -10.03 4.30 -6.61
N TYR A 20 -8.81 4.82 -6.44
CA TYR A 20 -7.60 4.16 -6.94
C TYR A 20 -7.43 2.76 -6.33
N HIS A 21 -7.76 2.56 -5.05
CA HIS A 21 -7.64 1.25 -4.40
C HIS A 21 -8.63 0.21 -4.96
N CYS A 22 -9.85 0.62 -5.32
CA CYS A 22 -10.83 -0.26 -5.95
C CYS A 22 -10.38 -0.73 -7.35
N GLU A 23 -9.65 0.12 -8.09
CA GLU A 23 -9.16 -0.19 -9.44
C GLU A 23 -7.86 -1.00 -9.47
N LEU A 24 -7.20 -1.20 -8.32
CA LEU A 24 -5.92 -1.90 -8.21
C LEU A 24 -6.02 -3.42 -8.14
N PHE A 25 -7.23 -4.01 -8.06
CA PHE A 25 -7.42 -5.45 -8.23
C PHE A 25 -7.03 -5.86 -9.66
N GLY A 26 -5.74 -6.14 -9.87
CA GLY A 26 -5.17 -6.60 -11.14
C GLY A 26 -4.21 -5.64 -11.85
N ARG A 27 -3.87 -4.46 -11.29
CA ARG A 27 -2.89 -3.54 -11.92
C ARG A 27 -1.47 -3.76 -11.40
N PRO A 28 -0.44 -3.65 -12.27
CA PRO A 28 0.96 -3.80 -11.86
C PRO A 28 1.38 -2.76 -10.82
N THR A 29 2.11 -3.18 -9.79
CA THR A 29 2.56 -2.33 -8.67
C THR A 29 3.56 -1.24 -9.06
N TRP A 30 4.22 -1.30 -10.21
CA TRP A 30 5.35 -0.42 -10.54
C TRP A 30 5.00 1.05 -10.85
N ALA A 31 3.72 1.40 -10.98
CA ALA A 31 3.29 2.77 -11.26
C ALA A 31 3.05 3.57 -9.96
N ALA A 32 3.46 4.83 -9.95
CA ALA A 32 3.08 5.75 -8.88
C ALA A 32 1.54 5.86 -8.82
N PRO A 33 0.95 5.87 -7.62
CA PRO A 33 -0.48 5.78 -7.49
C PRO A 33 -1.13 7.10 -7.90
N SER A 34 -2.22 7.05 -8.67
CA SER A 34 -2.80 8.28 -9.23
C SER A 34 -3.26 9.25 -8.15
N TRP A 35 -3.59 8.76 -6.95
CA TRP A 35 -3.98 9.61 -5.82
C TRP A 35 -2.85 10.53 -5.35
N VAL A 36 -1.56 10.21 -5.56
CA VAL A 36 -0.48 11.16 -5.18
C VAL A 36 -0.48 12.41 -6.06
N ASN A 37 -1.13 12.39 -7.23
CA ASN A 37 -1.24 13.54 -8.11
C ASN A 37 -1.94 14.73 -7.45
N VAL A 38 -2.81 14.49 -6.45
CA VAL A 38 -3.43 15.58 -5.69
C VAL A 38 -2.38 16.45 -4.98
N SER A 39 -1.22 15.87 -4.62
CA SER A 39 -0.11 16.60 -3.98
C SER A 39 0.73 17.45 -4.94
N TYR A 40 0.48 17.36 -6.26
CA TYR A 40 1.20 18.09 -7.30
C TYR A 40 0.40 19.26 -7.91
N VAL A 41 -0.87 19.44 -7.53
CA VAL A 41 -1.76 20.47 -8.13
C VAL A 41 -1.30 21.90 -7.78
N CYS A 42 -1.15 22.20 -6.49
CA CYS A 42 -0.61 23.48 -6.02
C CYS A 42 -0.02 23.34 -4.62
N HIS A 43 0.74 24.35 -4.15
CA HIS A 43 1.34 24.36 -2.81
C HIS A 43 0.33 24.07 -1.68
N ARG A 44 -0.88 24.61 -1.80
CA ARG A 44 -1.94 24.38 -0.81
C ARG A 44 -2.38 22.92 -0.77
N TRP A 45 -2.64 22.32 -1.92
CA TRP A 45 -3.05 20.92 -2.02
C TRP A 45 -1.94 19.99 -1.54
N ARG A 46 -0.69 20.30 -1.89
CA ARG A 46 0.48 19.60 -1.38
C ARG A 46 0.51 19.60 0.14
N ASN A 47 0.38 20.78 0.76
CA ASN A 47 0.40 20.88 2.22
C ASN A 47 -0.75 20.11 2.87
N VAL A 48 -1.96 20.18 2.33
CA VAL A 48 -3.10 19.43 2.88
C VAL A 48 -2.90 17.92 2.70
N ALA A 49 -2.52 17.47 1.51
CA ALA A 49 -2.29 16.06 1.22
C ALA A 49 -1.18 15.45 2.09
N LEU A 50 -0.04 16.14 2.24
CA LEU A 50 1.07 15.65 3.06
C LEU A 50 0.73 15.56 4.55
N ASN A 51 -0.20 16.39 5.05
CA ASN A 51 -0.63 16.37 6.46
C ASN A 51 -1.83 15.44 6.71
N CYS A 52 -2.50 14.95 5.67
CA CYS A 52 -3.64 14.06 5.80
C CYS A 52 -3.17 12.60 5.88
N ALA A 53 -2.88 12.08 7.08
CA ALA A 53 -2.34 10.73 7.26
C ALA A 53 -3.17 9.63 6.56
N THR A 54 -4.49 9.78 6.51
CA THR A 54 -5.44 8.81 5.94
C THR A 54 -5.13 8.44 4.49
N ILE A 55 -4.67 9.39 3.66
CA ILE A 55 -4.40 9.09 2.25
C ILE A 55 -3.14 8.22 2.07
N TRP A 56 -2.25 8.20 3.07
CA TRP A 56 -1.00 7.44 3.05
C TRP A 56 -1.13 6.05 3.68
N THR A 57 -2.33 5.64 4.09
CA THR A 57 -2.59 4.35 4.76
C THR A 57 -2.51 3.15 3.84
N TYR A 58 -2.57 3.35 2.53
CA TYR A 58 -2.46 2.28 1.56
C TYR A 58 -1.01 2.08 1.14
N VAL A 59 -0.44 0.96 1.57
CA VAL A 59 0.97 0.65 1.37
C VAL A 59 1.13 -0.40 0.29
N PHE A 60 1.78 -0.02 -0.80
CA PHE A 60 2.21 -0.91 -1.87
C PHE A 60 3.73 -0.97 -1.88
N ILE A 61 4.25 -2.19 -1.97
CA ILE A 61 5.69 -2.45 -1.87
C ILE A 61 6.30 -2.41 -3.27
N THR A 62 6.86 -1.26 -3.63
CA THR A 62 7.53 -1.02 -4.93
C THR A 62 9.01 -0.71 -4.78
N SER A 63 9.37 0.00 -3.73
CA SER A 63 10.74 0.27 -3.34
C SER A 63 10.78 0.57 -1.85
N GLN A 64 11.89 0.23 -1.22
CA GLN A 64 12.09 0.46 0.21
C GLN A 64 11.84 1.92 0.61
N ARG A 65 12.42 2.87 -0.14
CA ARG A 65 12.28 4.31 0.13
C ARG A 65 10.83 4.76 0.08
N TRP A 66 10.06 4.24 -0.89
CA TRP A 66 8.67 4.62 -1.04
C TRP A 66 7.81 4.02 0.08
N THR A 67 8.05 2.75 0.43
CA THR A 67 7.40 2.08 1.56
C THR A 67 7.64 2.83 2.86
N GLU A 68 8.89 3.22 3.15
CA GLU A 68 9.24 4.03 4.33
C GLU A 68 8.49 5.37 4.36
N GLU A 69 8.38 6.06 3.23
CA GLU A 69 7.68 7.33 3.14
C GLU A 69 6.17 7.18 3.40
N LEU A 70 5.54 6.14 2.83
CA LEU A 70 4.13 5.83 3.09
C LEU A 70 3.91 5.52 4.58
N LEU A 71 4.76 4.68 5.16
CA LEU A 71 4.70 4.33 6.58
C LEU A 71 4.87 5.56 7.48
N ALA A 72 5.84 6.42 7.19
CA ALA A 72 6.07 7.65 7.93
C ALA A 72 4.87 8.61 7.86
N ARG A 73 4.32 8.83 6.67
CA ARG A 73 3.19 9.76 6.47
C ARG A 73 1.86 9.22 6.99
N SER A 74 1.68 7.91 7.02
CA SER A 74 0.49 7.28 7.61
C SER A 74 0.43 7.44 9.14
N GLY A 75 1.54 7.80 9.80
CA GLY A 75 1.61 8.00 11.24
C GLY A 75 1.17 6.76 12.02
N GLN A 76 0.08 6.87 12.77
CA GLN A 76 -0.52 5.78 13.56
C GLN A 76 -1.87 5.32 13.00
N ALA A 77 -2.25 5.77 11.80
CA ALA A 77 -3.47 5.34 11.15
C ALA A 77 -3.39 3.85 10.78
N SER A 78 -4.55 3.19 10.73
CA SER A 78 -4.67 1.80 10.33
C SER A 78 -4.23 1.62 8.87
N LEU A 79 -3.41 0.60 8.62
CA LEU A 79 -2.81 0.35 7.33
C LEU A 79 -3.62 -0.67 6.51
N LYS A 80 -3.64 -0.44 5.21
CA LYS A 80 -4.14 -1.37 4.19
C LYS A 80 -2.98 -1.70 3.26
N ILE A 81 -2.61 -2.95 3.17
CA ILE A 81 -1.33 -3.34 2.57
C ILE A 81 -1.58 -4.35 1.47
N ARG A 82 -0.98 -4.08 0.31
CA ARG A 82 -0.89 -5.06 -0.79
C ARG A 82 0.58 -5.32 -1.10
N VAL A 83 0.94 -6.59 -1.00
CA VAL A 83 2.30 -7.07 -1.22
C VAL A 83 2.29 -8.03 -2.40
N ILE A 84 3.11 -7.74 -3.41
CA ILE A 84 3.52 -8.75 -4.38
C ILE A 84 4.86 -9.27 -3.91
N LEU A 85 4.89 -10.51 -3.40
CA LEU A 85 6.12 -11.10 -2.90
C LEU A 85 7.03 -11.41 -4.08
N ARG A 86 8.18 -10.73 -4.09
CA ARG A 86 9.31 -10.96 -4.99
C ARG A 86 10.56 -10.92 -4.16
N ASP A 87 11.60 -11.64 -4.57
CA ASP A 87 12.86 -11.72 -3.83
C ASP A 87 13.47 -10.33 -3.57
N GLU A 88 13.35 -9.42 -4.54
CA GLU A 88 13.81 -8.03 -4.47
C GLU A 88 13.08 -7.16 -3.43
N CYS A 89 11.89 -7.57 -2.97
CA CYS A 89 11.03 -6.79 -2.09
C CYS A 89 11.11 -7.19 -0.61
N LEU A 90 11.82 -8.27 -0.26
CA LEU A 90 11.83 -8.87 1.08
C LEU A 90 12.10 -7.86 2.21
N ASN A 91 13.13 -7.02 2.07
CA ASN A 91 13.46 -6.01 3.09
C ASN A 91 12.33 -5.01 3.33
N SER A 92 11.55 -4.71 2.30
CA SER A 92 10.42 -3.77 2.40
C SER A 92 9.21 -4.45 3.05
N VAL A 93 9.04 -5.76 2.83
CA VAL A 93 8.03 -6.58 3.50
C VAL A 93 8.31 -6.65 4.99
N GLU A 94 9.56 -6.90 5.39
CA GLU A 94 9.92 -6.95 6.82
C GLU A 94 9.59 -5.63 7.54
N LYS A 95 9.92 -4.49 6.95
CA LYS A 95 9.58 -3.16 7.50
C LYS A 95 8.09 -2.93 7.66
N VAL A 96 7.31 -3.42 6.71
CA VAL A 96 5.85 -3.36 6.80
C VAL A 96 5.34 -4.25 7.92
N MET A 97 5.94 -5.43 8.08
CA MET A 97 5.61 -6.37 9.14
C MET A 97 5.97 -5.85 10.54
N ASP A 98 6.94 -4.95 10.67
CA ASP A 98 7.21 -4.25 11.95
C ASP A 98 6.01 -3.39 12.43
N HIS A 99 5.05 -3.10 11.54
CA HIS A 99 3.84 -2.33 11.85
C HIS A 99 2.57 -3.18 11.94
N LEU A 100 2.68 -4.51 12.14
CA LEU A 100 1.54 -5.45 12.20
C LEU A 100 0.42 -5.02 13.16
N GLU A 101 0.75 -4.35 14.26
CA GLU A 101 -0.20 -3.86 15.27
C GLU A 101 -1.30 -2.93 14.73
N ARG A 102 -1.00 -2.24 13.62
CA ARG A 102 -1.91 -1.29 12.97
C ARG A 102 -2.34 -1.72 11.57
N ILE A 103 -1.96 -2.92 11.10
CA ILE A 103 -2.45 -3.46 9.84
C ILE A 103 -3.89 -3.94 10.02
N GLN A 104 -4.78 -3.44 9.15
CA GLN A 104 -6.21 -3.79 9.14
C GLN A 104 -6.56 -4.68 7.94
N GLU A 105 -5.94 -4.42 6.79
CA GLU A 105 -6.15 -5.22 5.58
C GLU A 105 -4.79 -5.63 5.02
N LEU A 106 -4.60 -6.93 4.77
CA LEU A 106 -3.39 -7.45 4.17
C LEU A 106 -3.76 -8.34 2.97
N CYS A 107 -3.27 -7.98 1.80
CA CYS A 107 -3.35 -8.78 0.59
C CYS A 107 -1.94 -9.19 0.15
N LEU A 108 -1.73 -10.50 0.01
CA LEU A 108 -0.45 -11.08 -0.39
C LEU A 108 -0.63 -11.81 -1.72
N ASP A 109 0.10 -11.38 -2.74
CA ASP A 109 0.29 -12.13 -3.98
C ASP A 109 1.60 -12.92 -3.84
N VAL A 110 1.48 -14.23 -3.61
CA VAL A 110 2.56 -15.15 -3.24
C VAL A 110 2.95 -16.01 -4.45
N PRO A 111 4.23 -16.04 -4.88
CA PRO A 111 4.69 -17.03 -5.84
C PRO A 111 4.58 -18.46 -5.28
N TYR A 112 4.23 -19.46 -6.10
CA TYR A 112 4.19 -20.86 -5.64
C TYR A 112 5.52 -21.37 -5.06
N SER A 113 6.65 -20.76 -5.42
CA SER A 113 7.98 -21.10 -4.93
C SER A 113 8.30 -20.54 -3.53
N TYR A 114 7.42 -19.73 -2.94
CA TYR A 114 7.74 -19.01 -1.70
C TYR A 114 7.50 -19.84 -0.45
N ASP A 115 8.50 -19.83 0.44
CA ASP A 115 8.47 -20.56 1.70
C ASP A 115 7.46 -19.95 2.70
N GLN A 116 6.73 -20.81 3.41
CA GLN A 116 5.63 -20.42 4.32
C GLN A 116 6.09 -19.63 5.57
N GLN A 117 7.38 -19.37 5.74
CA GLN A 117 7.92 -18.69 6.93
C GLN A 117 7.40 -17.26 7.07
N VAL A 118 7.13 -16.54 5.97
CA VAL A 118 6.51 -15.20 6.03
C VAL A 118 5.12 -15.26 6.65
N LEU A 119 4.37 -16.33 6.38
CA LEU A 119 3.03 -16.54 6.92
C LEU A 119 3.05 -16.81 8.44
N SER A 120 4.12 -17.41 8.95
CA SER A 120 4.28 -17.67 10.39
C SER A 120 4.43 -16.38 11.22
N LYS A 121 4.98 -15.30 10.64
CA LYS A 121 5.08 -13.98 11.29
C LYS A 121 3.72 -13.29 11.40
N LEU A 122 2.75 -13.62 10.55
CA LEU A 122 1.39 -13.05 10.61
C LEU A 122 0.59 -13.56 11.80
N SER A 123 0.93 -14.76 12.31
CA SER A 123 0.15 -15.46 13.32
C SER A 123 0.28 -14.86 14.72
N SER A 124 1.31 -14.06 15.00
CA SER A 124 1.66 -13.66 16.37
C SER A 124 1.25 -12.24 16.77
N CYS A 125 1.07 -11.29 15.83
CA CYS A 125 1.05 -9.85 16.19
C CYS A 125 0.09 -8.96 15.38
N ALA A 126 -1.04 -9.44 14.87
CA ALA A 126 -1.96 -8.64 14.05
C ALA A 126 -3.35 -8.42 14.71
N PRO A 127 -3.44 -7.69 15.85
CA PRO A 127 -4.68 -7.54 16.62
C PRO A 127 -5.78 -6.74 15.90
N ARG A 128 -5.42 -5.95 14.88
CA ARG A 128 -6.35 -5.11 14.12
C ARG A 128 -6.70 -5.66 12.75
N LEU A 129 -6.15 -6.82 12.37
CA LEU A 129 -6.36 -7.43 11.07
C LEU A 129 -7.82 -7.87 10.93
N GLN A 130 -8.51 -7.31 9.94
CA GLN A 130 -9.90 -7.63 9.63
C GLN A 130 -9.98 -8.47 8.36
N ASN A 131 -9.16 -8.15 7.37
CA ASN A 131 -9.15 -8.83 6.07
C ASN A 131 -7.75 -9.36 5.76
N LEU A 132 -7.65 -10.67 5.53
CA LEU A 132 -6.47 -11.33 4.98
C LEU A 132 -6.85 -11.97 3.65
N GLU A 133 -6.20 -11.55 2.58
CA GLU A 133 -6.32 -12.14 1.25
C GLU A 133 -4.96 -12.69 0.83
N MET A 134 -4.94 -13.92 0.31
CA MET A 134 -3.75 -14.54 -0.24
C MET A 134 -4.08 -15.09 -1.63
N THR A 135 -3.37 -14.60 -2.64
CA THR A 135 -3.44 -15.13 -4.00
C THR A 135 -2.13 -15.85 -4.31
N PHE A 136 -2.21 -16.97 -5.02
CA PHE A 136 -1.04 -17.73 -5.44
C PHE A 136 -0.85 -17.55 -6.94
N GLN A 137 0.21 -16.86 -7.34
CA GLN A 137 0.48 -16.61 -8.75
C GLN A 137 1.01 -17.89 -9.41
N PRO A 138 0.34 -18.45 -10.44
CA PRO A 138 0.84 -19.61 -11.16
C PRO A 138 2.24 -19.33 -11.71
N PRO A 139 3.12 -20.36 -11.81
CA PRO A 139 4.41 -20.18 -12.43
C PRO A 139 4.21 -19.56 -13.81
N SER A 140 4.99 -18.52 -14.12
CA SER A 140 4.96 -17.91 -15.45
C SER A 140 5.15 -19.02 -16.50
N PRO A 141 4.34 -19.08 -17.57
CA PRO A 141 4.53 -20.09 -18.59
C PRO A 141 5.97 -19.99 -19.10
N GLU A 142 6.75 -21.07 -18.93
CA GLU A 142 8.07 -21.18 -19.52
C GLU A 142 7.87 -21.16 -21.05
N TRP A 143 8.03 -19.98 -21.65
CA TRP A 143 8.14 -19.91 -23.11
C TRP A 143 9.43 -20.65 -23.48
N PRO A 144 9.39 -21.62 -24.42
CA PRO A 144 10.59 -22.30 -24.84
C PRO A 144 11.59 -21.29 -25.40
N PRO A 145 12.91 -21.47 -25.17
CA PRO A 145 13.92 -20.61 -25.77
C PRO A 145 13.80 -20.65 -27.29
N LEU A 146 13.93 -19.47 -27.92
CA LEU A 146 13.94 -19.28 -29.37
C LEU A 146 15.07 -20.06 -30.05
#